data_AF-D2R8Y9-F1
#
_entry.id   AF-D2R8Y9-F1
#
_cell.length_a   1.000
_cell.length_b   1.000
_cell.length_c   1.000
_cell.angle_alpha   90.00
_cell.angle_beta   90.00
_cell.angle_gamma   90.00
#
_symmetry.space_group_name_H-M   'P 1'
#
loop_
_entity.id
_entity.type
_entity.pdbx_description
1 polymer ?
#
loop_
_entity_poly.entity_id
_entity_poly.type
_entity_poly.pdbx_seq_one_letter_code
_entity_poly.pdbx_strand_id
1 'polypeptide(L)'
;MPHGWCIVATAVKGICRFAPTCEMTTAMEPLELEKVIAFVADRIARKIAYKVMLDLRKMPCTMSGDDSGLSNVWEEICVQVQYEESHCWDIYEQMIRDLVESYVDELPIELYNAVWLQTDPGFDWLYASPETRNPSPAESTSASKWVYDFVISRADSWSNKAVRRYLRRASERD
;
A
#
# COMPACT_ATOMS: atom_id res chain seq x y z
N MET A 1 -14.94 58.97 -0.30
CA MET A 1 -14.42 60.01 -1.22
C MET A 1 -14.45 61.36 -0.52
N PRO A 2 -13.63 62.35 -0.89
CA PRO A 2 -12.26 62.31 -1.47
C PRO A 2 -11.32 63.16 -0.55
N HIS A 3 -10.09 63.63 -0.85
CA HIS A 3 -9.05 63.41 -1.87
C HIS A 3 -7.71 63.15 -1.11
N GLY A 4 -6.56 62.94 -1.78
CA GLY A 4 -5.25 63.07 -1.11
C GLY A 4 -4.03 62.38 -1.72
N TRP A 5 -3.98 62.12 -3.03
CA TRP A 5 -2.80 61.51 -3.66
C TRP A 5 -1.71 62.56 -3.87
N CYS A 6 -0.59 62.46 -3.13
CA CYS A 6 0.61 63.24 -3.42
C CYS A 6 1.46 62.51 -4.46
N ILE A 7 1.37 62.94 -5.72
CA ILE A 7 2.36 62.61 -6.74
C ILE A 7 3.57 63.52 -6.54
N VAL A 8 4.70 62.95 -6.09
CA VAL A 8 6.01 63.60 -6.22
C VAL A 8 6.84 62.77 -7.19
N ALA A 9 6.69 63.08 -8.48
CA ALA A 9 7.57 62.55 -9.50
C ALA A 9 8.91 63.29 -9.42
N THR A 10 9.97 62.59 -9.02
CA THR A 10 11.35 63.06 -9.23
C THR A 10 12.14 61.92 -9.86
N ALA A 11 12.26 62.00 -11.19
CA ALA A 11 12.96 60.99 -11.97
C ALA A 11 14.47 61.09 -11.74
N VAL A 12 15.01 60.19 -10.92
CA VAL A 12 16.44 59.91 -10.85
C VAL A 12 16.69 58.52 -11.46
N LYS A 13 17.50 58.48 -12.52
CA LYS A 13 17.89 57.24 -13.21
C LYS A 13 18.69 56.37 -12.26
N GLY A 14 18.27 55.11 -12.05
CA GLY A 14 19.15 54.11 -11.43
C GLY A 14 18.45 52.99 -10.67
N ILE A 15 18.13 51.91 -11.39
CA ILE A 15 18.00 50.54 -10.84
C ILE A 15 16.98 50.38 -9.70
N CYS A 16 15.71 50.19 -10.05
CA CYS A 16 14.75 49.53 -9.16
C CYS A 16 15.20 48.08 -8.90
N ARG A 17 15.96 47.82 -7.83
CA ARG A 17 16.08 46.47 -7.29
C ARG A 17 14.79 46.15 -6.52
N PHE A 18 13.83 45.53 -7.21
CA PHE A 18 12.79 44.78 -6.51
C PHE A 18 13.49 43.74 -5.63
N ALA A 19 13.29 43.83 -4.32
CA ALA A 19 13.60 42.71 -3.44
C ALA A 19 12.66 41.55 -3.83
N PRO A 20 13.15 40.31 -3.98
CA PRO A 20 12.27 39.18 -4.13
C PRO A 20 11.41 39.07 -2.87
N THR A 21 10.09 39.02 -3.05
CA THR A 21 9.18 38.66 -1.97
C THR A 21 9.56 37.28 -1.45
N CYS A 22 9.56 37.12 -0.12
CA CYS A 22 9.88 35.85 0.52
C CYS A 22 8.68 34.88 0.43
N GLU A 23 8.30 34.51 -0.80
CA GLU A 23 7.28 33.51 -1.10
C GLU A 23 7.96 32.21 -1.55
N MET A 24 8.61 31.54 -0.61
CA MET A 24 9.13 30.16 -0.78
C MET A 24 8.60 29.21 0.30
N THR A 25 7.33 29.32 0.65
CA THR A 25 6.52 28.11 0.81
C THR A 25 6.14 27.63 -0.58
N THR A 26 7.08 26.96 -1.25
CA THR A 26 6.74 26.10 -2.39
C THR A 26 5.83 25.01 -1.85
N ALA A 27 4.52 25.19 -2.00
CA ALA A 27 3.57 24.11 -1.80
C ALA A 27 4.05 22.96 -2.70
N MET A 28 4.37 21.84 -2.08
CA MET A 28 4.67 20.59 -2.79
C MET A 28 3.46 20.35 -3.71
N GLU A 29 3.68 20.33 -5.04
CA GLU A 29 2.56 20.10 -5.95
C GLU A 29 1.88 18.77 -5.55
N PRO A 30 0.53 18.68 -5.53
CA PRO A 30 -0.18 17.55 -4.93
C PRO A 30 0.32 16.18 -5.41
N LEU A 31 0.68 16.11 -6.70
CA LEU A 31 1.24 14.94 -7.37
C LEU A 31 2.57 14.42 -6.77
N GLU A 32 3.40 15.27 -6.17
CA GLU A 32 4.64 14.86 -5.50
C GLU A 32 4.37 14.29 -4.10
N LEU A 33 3.37 14.82 -3.38
CA LEU A 33 2.95 14.27 -2.10
C LEU A 33 2.34 12.87 -2.27
N GLU A 34 1.48 12.70 -3.28
CA GLU A 34 0.90 11.40 -3.66
C GLU A 34 1.97 10.35 -3.94
N LYS A 35 3.02 10.69 -4.71
CA LYS A 35 4.17 9.79 -4.97
C LYS A 35 4.90 9.39 -3.69
N VAL A 36 5.10 10.32 -2.76
CA VAL A 36 5.75 10.02 -1.47
C VAL A 36 4.89 9.09 -0.62
N ILE A 37 3.57 9.34 -0.55
CA ILE A 37 2.62 8.47 0.17
C ILE A 37 2.63 7.07 -0.44
N ALA A 38 2.49 6.93 -1.76
CA ALA A 38 2.50 5.65 -2.46
C ALA A 38 3.83 4.89 -2.28
N PHE A 39 4.96 5.60 -2.31
CA PHE A 39 6.27 5.01 -2.03
C PHE A 39 6.38 4.49 -0.59
N VAL A 40 5.90 5.24 0.41
CA VAL A 40 5.86 4.78 1.80
C VAL A 40 4.96 3.56 1.94
N ALA A 41 3.74 3.63 1.37
CA ALA A 41 2.76 2.55 1.40
C ALA A 41 3.29 1.26 0.77
N ASP A 42 3.92 1.30 -0.42
CA ASP A 42 4.57 0.14 -1.03
C ASP A 42 5.61 -0.47 -0.09
N ARG A 43 6.49 0.34 0.54
CA ARG A 43 7.53 -0.18 1.43
C ARG A 43 6.99 -0.83 2.69
N ILE A 44 5.91 -0.28 3.27
CA ILE A 44 5.18 -0.92 4.38
C ILE A 44 4.54 -2.22 3.89
N ALA A 45 3.88 -2.16 2.73
CA ALA A 45 3.42 -3.29 1.94
C ALA A 45 4.45 -4.44 1.91
N ARG A 46 5.67 -4.15 1.43
CA ARG A 46 6.72 -5.16 1.24
C ARG A 46 7.17 -5.75 2.58
N LYS A 47 7.22 -4.93 3.62
CA LYS A 47 7.62 -5.33 4.97
C LYS A 47 6.58 -6.26 5.60
N ILE A 48 5.29 -5.94 5.50
CA ILE A 48 4.21 -6.80 6.02
C ILE A 48 4.15 -8.10 5.23
N ALA A 49 4.12 -8.04 3.89
CA ALA A 49 4.10 -9.25 3.08
C ALA A 49 5.30 -10.18 3.32
N TYR A 50 6.48 -9.62 3.60
CA TYR A 50 7.65 -10.40 4.01
C TYR A 50 7.49 -11.05 5.39
N LYS A 51 6.92 -10.34 6.38
CA LYS A 51 6.58 -10.92 7.71
C LYS A 51 5.57 -12.08 7.54
N VAL A 52 4.45 -11.84 6.86
CA VAL A 52 3.38 -12.82 6.60
C VAL A 52 3.95 -14.09 5.93
N MET A 53 4.74 -13.93 4.86
CA MET A 53 5.45 -15.03 4.21
C MET A 53 6.37 -15.78 5.20
N LEU A 54 7.11 -15.09 6.06
CA LEU A 54 7.98 -15.74 7.04
C LEU A 54 7.21 -16.54 8.09
N ASP A 55 6.02 -16.11 8.50
CA ASP A 55 5.21 -16.83 9.48
C ASP A 55 4.54 -18.06 8.87
N LEU A 56 3.95 -17.92 7.68
CA LEU A 56 3.38 -19.03 6.91
C LEU A 56 4.45 -20.08 6.55
N ARG A 57 5.72 -19.66 6.39
CA ARG A 57 6.86 -20.57 6.20
C ARG A 57 7.32 -21.32 7.45
N LYS A 58 6.90 -20.91 8.66
CA LYS A 58 7.15 -21.65 9.91
C LYS A 58 6.12 -22.76 10.13
N MET A 59 4.97 -22.67 9.46
CA MET A 59 3.89 -23.64 9.55
C MET A 59 4.16 -24.78 8.54
N PRO A 60 4.17 -26.05 8.96
CA PRO A 60 4.40 -27.17 8.06
C PRO A 60 3.27 -27.28 7.02
N CYS A 61 3.55 -27.90 5.88
CA CYS A 61 2.52 -28.27 4.89
C CYS A 61 1.47 -29.18 5.56
N THR A 62 0.16 -28.91 5.39
CA THR A 62 -0.91 -29.67 6.08
C THR A 62 -1.98 -30.27 5.18
N MET A 63 -2.32 -29.66 4.03
CA MET A 63 -3.52 -30.06 3.27
C MET A 63 -3.25 -30.61 1.86
N SER A 64 -2.08 -30.33 1.27
CA SER A 64 -1.73 -30.77 -0.09
C SER A 64 -1.32 -32.26 -0.20
N GLY A 65 -1.25 -32.98 0.92
CA GLY A 65 -0.80 -34.37 1.00
C GLY A 65 0.73 -34.53 1.04
N ASP A 66 1.18 -35.65 1.62
CA ASP A 66 2.60 -35.95 1.85
C ASP A 66 3.44 -36.09 0.55
N ASP A 67 2.80 -36.40 -0.58
CA ASP A 67 3.43 -36.56 -1.90
C ASP A 67 3.47 -35.25 -2.74
N SER A 68 2.84 -34.19 -2.24
CA SER A 68 2.93 -32.84 -2.81
C SER A 68 4.39 -32.38 -2.98
N GLY A 69 5.26 -32.76 -2.04
CA GLY A 69 6.65 -32.29 -1.99
C GLY A 69 6.76 -30.77 -1.82
N LEU A 70 5.71 -30.15 -1.28
CA LEU A 70 5.72 -28.82 -0.67
C LEU A 70 6.13 -28.99 0.81
N SER A 71 6.64 -27.93 1.43
CA SER A 71 7.29 -28.01 2.76
C SER A 71 6.62 -27.16 3.84
N ASN A 72 5.80 -26.18 3.45
CA ASN A 72 5.20 -25.20 4.36
C ASN A 72 3.98 -24.55 3.72
N VAL A 73 3.13 -23.93 4.55
CA VAL A 73 1.84 -23.33 4.13
C VAL A 73 2.02 -22.24 3.06
N TRP A 74 3.11 -21.45 3.09
CA TRP A 74 3.35 -20.45 2.03
C TRP A 74 3.51 -21.10 0.65
N GLU A 75 4.15 -22.27 0.56
CA GLU A 75 4.27 -22.99 -0.71
C GLU A 75 2.93 -23.57 -1.18
N GLU A 76 2.05 -23.98 -0.26
CA GLU A 76 0.67 -24.39 -0.57
C GLU A 76 -0.14 -23.21 -1.14
N ILE A 77 -0.10 -22.05 -0.46
CA ILE A 77 -0.76 -20.81 -0.93
C ILE A 77 -0.26 -20.43 -2.33
N CYS A 78 1.05 -20.49 -2.58
CA CYS A 78 1.62 -20.17 -3.89
C CYS A 78 1.07 -21.07 -5.01
N VAL A 79 0.91 -22.39 -4.79
CA VAL A 79 0.37 -23.27 -5.83
C VAL A 79 -1.13 -23.09 -6.05
N GLN A 80 -1.89 -22.76 -5.00
CA GLN A 80 -3.34 -22.55 -5.14
C GLN A 80 -3.65 -21.26 -5.88
N VAL A 81 -2.95 -20.16 -5.56
CA VAL A 81 -3.09 -18.88 -6.28
C VAL A 81 -2.64 -18.98 -7.75
N GLN A 82 -1.60 -19.76 -8.06
CA GLN A 82 -1.03 -19.87 -9.42
C GLN A 82 -1.71 -20.91 -10.34
N TYR A 83 -2.63 -21.73 -9.82
CA TYR A 83 -3.19 -22.85 -10.58
C TYR A 83 -4.71 -22.97 -10.40
N GLU A 84 -5.13 -23.49 -9.25
CA GLU A 84 -6.53 -23.62 -8.86
C GLU A 84 -6.62 -23.65 -7.34
N GLU A 85 -7.59 -22.90 -6.81
CA GLU A 85 -7.93 -22.88 -5.39
C GLU A 85 -8.57 -24.20 -4.99
N SER A 86 -8.10 -24.79 -3.89
CA SER A 86 -8.71 -26.02 -3.35
C SER A 86 -10.02 -25.69 -2.60
N HIS A 87 -10.81 -26.73 -2.29
CA HIS A 87 -12.01 -26.56 -1.46
C HIS A 87 -11.72 -25.92 -0.08
N CYS A 88 -10.49 -26.01 0.43
CA CYS A 88 -10.06 -25.44 1.71
C CYS A 88 -9.31 -24.09 1.56
N TRP A 89 -9.49 -23.39 0.43
CA TRP A 89 -8.87 -22.08 0.21
C TRP A 89 -9.30 -21.03 1.24
N ASP A 90 -10.54 -21.09 1.72
CA ASP A 90 -11.10 -20.25 2.78
C ASP A 90 -10.26 -20.25 4.06
N ILE A 91 -9.70 -21.40 4.45
CA ILE A 91 -8.81 -21.53 5.61
C ILE A 91 -7.51 -20.74 5.38
N TYR A 92 -6.92 -20.84 4.18
CA TYR A 92 -5.70 -20.11 3.84
C TYR A 92 -5.95 -18.61 3.71
N GLU A 93 -7.04 -18.21 3.06
CA GLU A 93 -7.46 -16.81 2.96
C GLU A 93 -7.61 -16.19 4.36
N GLN A 94 -8.35 -16.84 5.27
CA GLN A 94 -8.52 -16.34 6.64
C GLN A 94 -7.18 -16.22 7.38
N MET A 95 -6.29 -17.24 7.28
CA MET A 95 -4.96 -17.18 7.89
C MET A 95 -4.11 -16.00 7.37
N ILE A 96 -4.17 -15.70 6.07
CA ILE A 96 -3.45 -14.55 5.49
C ILE A 96 -4.09 -13.25 5.99
N ARG A 97 -5.42 -13.16 6.06
CA ARG A 97 -6.15 -12.00 6.58
C ARG A 97 -5.79 -11.70 8.03
N ASP A 98 -5.85 -12.70 8.93
CA ASP A 98 -5.52 -12.56 10.35
C ASP A 98 -4.07 -12.06 10.56
N LEU A 99 -3.11 -12.61 9.80
CA LEU A 99 -1.71 -12.18 9.83
C LEU A 99 -1.52 -10.77 9.26
N VAL A 100 -2.26 -10.40 8.21
CA VAL A 100 -2.19 -9.05 7.63
C VAL A 100 -2.81 -8.02 8.56
N GLU A 101 -3.99 -8.28 9.12
CA GLU A 101 -4.69 -7.41 10.07
C GLU A 101 -3.83 -7.15 11.31
N SER A 102 -3.33 -8.20 11.96
CA SER A 102 -2.44 -8.05 13.12
C SER A 102 -1.18 -7.20 12.83
N TYR A 103 -0.63 -7.24 11.61
CA TYR A 103 0.52 -6.42 11.22
C TYR A 103 0.19 -5.02 10.71
N VAL A 104 -1.06 -4.76 10.32
CA VAL A 104 -1.56 -3.42 9.97
C VAL A 104 -1.96 -2.67 11.24
N ASP A 105 -2.57 -3.35 12.22
CA ASP A 105 -2.96 -2.79 13.51
C ASP A 105 -1.74 -2.40 14.39
N GLU A 106 -0.59 -3.07 14.18
CA GLU A 106 0.71 -2.71 14.77
C GLU A 106 1.34 -1.42 14.19
N LEU A 107 0.79 -0.82 13.13
CA LEU A 107 1.41 0.33 12.47
C LEU A 107 1.22 1.63 13.28
N PRO A 108 2.26 2.48 13.39
CA PRO A 108 2.09 3.89 13.71
C PRO A 108 1.07 4.54 12.78
N ILE A 109 0.24 5.44 13.31
CA ILE A 109 -0.91 6.02 12.61
C ILE A 109 -0.52 6.71 11.29
N GLU A 110 0.68 7.27 11.19
CA GLU A 110 1.19 7.89 9.96
C GLU A 110 1.47 6.86 8.86
N LEU A 111 1.96 5.67 9.23
CA LEU A 111 2.22 4.57 8.30
C LEU A 111 0.92 3.84 7.93
N TYR A 112 0.01 3.68 8.89
CA TYR A 112 -1.35 3.20 8.63
C TYR A 112 -2.06 4.12 7.63
N ASN A 113 -2.06 5.44 7.87
CA ASN A 113 -2.67 6.42 6.97
C ASN A 113 -2.04 6.37 5.57
N ALA A 114 -0.72 6.19 5.44
CA ALA A 114 -0.09 6.08 4.12
C ALA A 114 -0.61 4.86 3.33
N VAL A 115 -0.77 3.71 4.00
CA VAL A 115 -1.37 2.49 3.41
C VAL A 115 -2.86 2.70 3.09
N TRP A 116 -3.62 3.26 4.02
CA TRP A 116 -5.06 3.50 3.83
C TRP A 116 -5.35 4.46 2.67
N LEU A 117 -4.51 5.48 2.45
CA LEU A 117 -4.61 6.39 1.31
C LEU A 117 -4.36 5.72 -0.06
N GLN A 118 -3.99 4.44 -0.11
CA GLN A 118 -3.94 3.64 -1.35
C GLN A 118 -5.25 2.90 -1.66
N THR A 119 -6.25 3.01 -0.78
CA THR A 119 -7.57 2.39 -0.93
C THR A 119 -8.56 3.37 -1.54
N ASP A 120 -9.61 2.90 -2.21
CA ASP A 120 -10.64 3.79 -2.78
C ASP A 120 -11.25 4.75 -1.72
N PRO A 121 -11.63 4.30 -0.50
CA PRO A 121 -12.10 5.21 0.55
C PRO A 121 -11.05 6.23 1.00
N GLY A 122 -9.76 5.86 0.98
CA GLY A 122 -8.67 6.76 1.32
C GLY A 122 -8.40 7.80 0.26
N PHE A 123 -8.46 7.40 -1.02
CA PHE A 123 -8.37 8.29 -2.17
C PHE A 123 -9.56 9.27 -2.19
N ASP A 124 -10.79 8.78 -2.05
CA ASP A 124 -12.00 9.61 -1.97
C ASP A 124 -11.90 10.63 -0.81
N TRP A 125 -11.43 10.21 0.37
CA TRP A 125 -11.22 11.10 1.51
C TRP A 125 -10.11 12.12 1.28
N LEU A 126 -9.10 11.83 0.46
CA LEU A 126 -8.01 12.76 0.14
C LEU A 126 -8.53 13.99 -0.64
N TYR A 127 -9.45 13.77 -1.58
CA TYR A 127 -10.03 14.82 -2.43
C TYR A 127 -11.44 15.30 -1.99
N ALA A 128 -12.03 14.70 -0.96
CA ALA A 128 -13.26 15.18 -0.34
C ALA A 128 -13.15 16.66 0.08
N SER A 129 -14.24 17.42 -0.07
CA SER A 129 -14.25 18.81 0.41
C SER A 129 -14.15 18.86 1.93
N PRO A 130 -13.61 19.92 2.53
CA PRO A 130 -13.51 20.04 3.99
C PRO A 130 -14.86 19.93 4.72
N GLU A 131 -15.96 20.19 4.03
CA GLU A 131 -17.33 20.15 4.55
C GLU A 131 -17.94 18.72 4.57
N THR A 132 -17.46 17.82 3.70
CA THR A 132 -17.93 16.42 3.64
C THR A 132 -16.93 15.41 4.22
N ARG A 133 -15.72 15.87 4.58
CA ARG A 133 -14.64 15.04 5.11
C ARG A 133 -14.97 14.52 6.51
N ASN A 134 -15.31 13.24 6.61
CA ASN A 134 -15.53 12.54 7.88
C ASN A 134 -14.23 12.50 8.73
N PRO A 135 -14.30 12.46 10.07
CA PRO A 135 -13.11 12.36 10.92
C PRO A 135 -12.26 11.10 10.64
N SER A 136 -10.98 11.21 10.99
CA SER A 136 -9.83 10.30 10.82
C SER A 136 -10.09 8.80 10.50
N PRO A 137 -9.23 8.14 9.69
CA PRO A 137 -9.51 6.83 9.09
C PRO A 137 -9.36 5.60 10.01
N ALA A 138 -9.41 5.79 11.32
CA ALA A 138 -8.70 4.98 12.31
C ALA A 138 -9.03 3.48 12.37
N GLU A 139 -10.13 3.03 11.76
CA GLU A 139 -10.66 1.66 11.86
C GLU A 139 -11.18 1.13 10.51
N SER A 140 -10.46 1.38 9.41
CA SER A 140 -10.85 0.93 8.07
C SER A 140 -10.17 -0.39 7.68
N THR A 141 -10.96 -1.47 7.59
CA THR A 141 -10.53 -2.80 7.09
C THR A 141 -10.02 -2.76 5.65
N SER A 142 -10.31 -1.69 4.90
CA SER A 142 -9.78 -1.45 3.54
C SER A 142 -8.26 -1.42 3.49
N ALA A 143 -7.59 -0.91 4.53
CA ALA A 143 -6.12 -0.90 4.60
C ALA A 143 -5.57 -2.34 4.64
N SER A 144 -6.10 -3.17 5.54
CA SER A 144 -5.76 -4.59 5.65
C SER A 144 -6.10 -5.36 4.38
N LYS A 145 -7.24 -5.10 3.74
CA LYS A 145 -7.57 -5.70 2.43
C LYS A 145 -6.55 -5.34 1.34
N TRP A 146 -6.15 -4.07 1.24
CA TRP A 146 -5.16 -3.66 0.22
C TRP A 146 -3.80 -4.34 0.44
N VAL A 147 -3.38 -4.49 1.71
CA VAL A 147 -2.17 -5.25 2.06
C VAL A 147 -2.35 -6.74 1.76
N TYR A 148 -3.53 -7.32 2.00
CA TYR A 148 -3.84 -8.71 1.64
C TYR A 148 -3.71 -8.94 0.13
N ASP A 149 -4.31 -8.09 -0.71
CA ASP A 149 -4.20 -8.20 -2.18
C ASP A 149 -2.72 -8.09 -2.64
N PHE A 150 -1.91 -7.30 -1.91
CA PHE A 150 -0.48 -7.15 -2.10
C PHE A 150 0.37 -8.37 -1.62
N VAL A 151 -0.17 -9.21 -0.73
CA VAL A 151 0.36 -10.53 -0.37
C VAL A 151 -0.03 -11.58 -1.41
N ILE A 152 -1.29 -11.60 -1.87
CA ILE A 152 -1.76 -12.56 -2.89
C ILE A 152 -1.00 -12.38 -4.21
N SER A 153 -0.81 -11.15 -4.68
CA SER A 153 0.03 -10.87 -5.86
C SER A 153 1.51 -11.28 -5.70
N ARG A 154 2.00 -11.43 -4.47
CA ARG A 154 3.32 -12.04 -4.19
C ARG A 154 3.30 -13.54 -4.21
N ALA A 155 2.22 -14.19 -3.78
CA ALA A 155 2.05 -15.63 -3.89
C ALA A 155 1.94 -16.04 -5.37
N ASP A 156 1.16 -15.29 -6.16
CA ASP A 156 1.03 -15.45 -7.62
C ASP A 156 2.38 -15.38 -8.34
N SER A 157 3.19 -14.35 -8.05
CA SER A 157 4.51 -14.18 -8.67
C SER A 157 5.65 -14.98 -8.02
N TRP A 158 5.37 -15.80 -6.99
CA TRP A 158 6.40 -16.54 -6.25
C TRP A 158 6.89 -17.78 -7.00
N SER A 159 8.18 -18.12 -6.89
CA SER A 159 8.67 -19.34 -7.54
C SER A 159 9.89 -19.95 -6.86
N ASN A 160 9.80 -21.23 -6.50
CA ASN A 160 10.94 -22.05 -6.10
C ASN A 160 10.93 -23.45 -6.77
N LYS A 161 11.90 -24.30 -6.41
CA LYS A 161 12.02 -25.66 -6.98
C LYS A 161 10.83 -26.56 -6.62
N ALA A 162 10.21 -26.40 -5.45
CA ALA A 162 9.06 -27.20 -5.01
C ALA A 162 7.80 -26.81 -5.78
N VAL A 163 7.46 -25.51 -5.78
CA VAL A 163 6.29 -24.94 -6.49
C VAL A 163 6.36 -25.21 -7.99
N ARG A 164 7.49 -24.94 -8.67
CA ARG A 164 7.63 -25.27 -10.11
C ARG A 164 7.45 -26.75 -10.44
N ARG A 165 7.88 -27.64 -9.53
CA ARG A 165 7.70 -29.10 -9.66
C ARG A 165 6.25 -29.53 -9.36
N TYR A 166 5.53 -28.80 -8.53
CA TYR A 166 4.11 -29.02 -8.29
C TYR A 166 3.30 -28.59 -9.51
N LEU A 167 3.41 -27.32 -9.92
CA LEU A 167 2.68 -26.74 -11.04
C LEU A 167 2.88 -27.53 -12.33
N ARG A 168 4.12 -27.93 -12.65
CA ARG A 168 4.38 -28.77 -13.83
C ARG A 168 3.65 -30.13 -13.77
N ARG A 169 3.64 -30.80 -12.61
CA ARG A 169 2.91 -32.07 -12.42
C ARG A 169 1.40 -31.88 -12.46
N ALA A 170 0.88 -30.69 -12.10
CA ALA A 170 -0.53 -30.36 -12.24
C ALA A 170 -0.89 -30.22 -13.72
N SER A 171 -0.17 -29.37 -14.46
CA SER A 171 -0.37 -29.17 -15.91
C SER A 171 -0.11 -30.40 -16.81
N GLU A 172 0.45 -31.48 -16.25
CA GLU A 172 0.67 -32.77 -16.92
C GLU A 172 -0.53 -33.74 -16.72
N ARG A 173 -1.55 -33.37 -15.94
CA ARG A 173 -2.70 -34.22 -15.58
C ARG A 173 -4.06 -33.73 -16.08
N ASP A 174 -4.12 -32.50 -16.58
CA ASP A 174 -5.31 -31.87 -17.17
C ASP A 174 -5.32 -32.01 -18.71
#